data_AF-A0A1V2GY72-F1
#
_entry.id   AF-A0A1V2GY72-F1
#
_cell.length_a   1.000
_cell.length_b   1.000
_cell.length_c   1.000
_cell.angle_alpha   90.00
_cell.angle_beta   90.00
_cell.angle_gamma   90.00
#
_symmetry.space_group_name_H-M   'P 1'
#
loop_
_entity.id
_entity.type
_entity.pdbx_description
1 polymer ?
#
loop_
_entity_poly.entity_id
_entity_poly.type
_entity_poly.pdbx_seq_one_letter_code
_entity_poly.pdbx_strand_id
1 'polypeptide(L)'
;MALRRTRASADPDSPPRAIALPATWEQSAAEALACLSPGLGPVSLPSLAEGWIARLSARAVQLGILEAIDAVALAESLRQLVITRRGAPGASTWRGDAKVEPRFVLNLPAFLDSAGGFDAAGYAAAVGTGVQALEVLTGGRAQRLRLGFADLSALLAACGLAYDSPAARDVANALSALTRGAAEQASARLAEKHGAREPAALLWPAPPARCAIPGLAVAARRALDAAGATQGLRHHGSFALTAADAAEALLGCETGGLAPAQGATRLMQDEDGRVAERPTAAARRAGLLQGEREAEALLAPVTDKAREAMEAAIRPYLHAAAPAPLARPEPARPLPPPRPAVAARGNVWRVVVGGHRVLLRTTEAADGSLIEVGLSMGKEGGKDGSALRG
;
A
#
# COMPACT_ATOMS: atom_id res chain seq x y z
N MET A 1 -15.07 19.98 2.14
CA MET A 1 -15.16 18.59 1.63
C MET A 1 -16.28 17.87 2.36
N ALA A 2 -17.20 17.23 1.64
CA ALA A 2 -18.30 16.48 2.25
C ALA A 2 -17.78 15.17 2.89
N LEU A 3 -18.26 14.86 4.09
CA LEU A 3 -17.94 13.60 4.79
C LEU A 3 -19.10 12.63 4.67
N ARG A 4 -18.81 11.34 4.46
CA ARG A 4 -19.76 10.24 4.62
C ARG A 4 -19.50 9.52 5.95
N ARG A 5 -20.57 8.99 6.54
CA ARG A 5 -20.50 8.12 7.71
C ARG A 5 -20.70 6.68 7.28
N THR A 6 -19.83 5.78 7.73
CA THR A 6 -19.89 4.34 7.49
C THR A 6 -19.51 3.58 8.75
N ARG A 7 -19.61 2.26 8.74
CA ARG A 7 -19.05 1.39 9.77
C ARG A 7 -17.89 0.60 9.18
N ALA A 8 -16.81 0.44 9.94
CA ALA A 8 -15.68 -0.38 9.54
C ALA A 8 -15.01 -1.01 10.77
N SER A 9 -14.37 -2.15 10.56
CA SER A 9 -13.57 -2.85 11.56
C SER A 9 -12.08 -2.68 11.26
N ALA A 10 -11.24 -2.78 12.30
CA ALA A 10 -9.78 -2.74 12.14
C ALA A 10 -9.22 -4.02 11.48
N ASP A 11 -9.91 -5.14 11.69
CA ASP A 11 -9.64 -6.48 11.15
C ASP A 11 -10.97 -7.28 11.14
N PRO A 12 -11.03 -8.47 10.49
CA PRO A 12 -12.25 -9.25 10.36
C PRO A 12 -12.89 -9.71 11.67
N ASP A 13 -12.09 -9.84 12.75
CA ASP A 13 -12.54 -10.33 14.06
C ASP A 13 -12.93 -9.18 15.01
N SER A 14 -12.56 -7.95 14.67
CA SER A 14 -12.86 -6.75 15.43
C SER A 14 -14.31 -6.24 15.22
N PRO A 15 -14.97 -5.73 16.27
CA PRO A 15 -16.31 -5.14 16.13
C PRO A 15 -16.27 -3.85 15.29
N PRO A 16 -17.26 -3.60 14.43
CA PRO A 16 -17.27 -2.43 13.57
C PRO A 16 -17.57 -1.15 14.36
N ARG A 17 -16.75 -0.11 14.16
CA ARG A 17 -16.91 1.22 14.76
C ARG A 17 -17.42 2.24 13.73
N ALA A 18 -18.01 3.33 14.22
CA ALA A 18 -18.47 4.41 13.35
C ALA A 18 -17.28 5.22 12.81
N ILE A 19 -17.24 5.41 11.50
CA ILE A 19 -16.18 6.12 10.79
C ILE A 19 -16.76 7.26 9.95
N ALA A 20 -16.12 8.43 10.01
CA ALA A 20 -16.42 9.58 9.15
C ALA A 20 -15.20 9.97 8.31
N LEU A 21 -15.33 9.94 6.99
CA LEU A 21 -14.25 10.20 6.03
C LEU A 21 -14.82 10.87 4.75
N PRO A 22 -13.97 11.43 3.86
CA PRO A 22 -14.44 12.01 2.59
C PRO A 22 -15.42 11.11 1.85
N ALA A 23 -16.49 11.71 1.30
CA ALA A 23 -17.53 10.95 0.61
C ALA A 23 -17.02 10.14 -0.60
N THR A 24 -15.95 10.59 -1.24
CA THR A 24 -15.34 9.94 -2.40
C THR A 24 -14.37 8.82 -2.05
N TRP A 25 -14.02 8.64 -0.76
CA TRP A 25 -13.08 7.61 -0.34
C TRP A 25 -13.81 6.28 -0.08
N GLU A 26 -13.22 5.22 -0.60
CA GLU A 26 -13.74 3.86 -0.58
C GLU A 26 -13.81 3.23 0.83
N GLN A 27 -14.49 2.09 0.94
CA GLN A 27 -14.67 1.38 2.21
C GLN A 27 -13.35 0.90 2.82
N SER A 28 -12.38 0.47 2.01
CA SER A 28 -11.04 0.08 2.50
C SER A 28 -10.30 1.23 3.18
N ALA A 29 -10.56 2.48 2.80
CA ALA A 29 -10.00 3.64 3.50
C ALA A 29 -10.66 3.83 4.89
N ALA A 30 -11.93 3.46 5.05
CA ALA A 30 -12.61 3.47 6.34
C ALA A 30 -12.08 2.37 7.27
N GLU A 31 -11.83 1.17 6.75
CA GLU A 31 -11.16 0.06 7.46
C GLU A 31 -9.74 0.44 7.88
N ALA A 32 -8.97 1.03 6.96
CA ALA A 32 -7.64 1.56 7.24
C ALA A 32 -7.70 2.60 8.38
N LEU A 33 -8.67 3.52 8.34
CA LEU A 33 -8.84 4.52 9.39
C LEU A 33 -9.24 3.91 10.73
N ALA A 34 -10.07 2.86 10.73
CA ALA A 34 -10.41 2.10 11.93
C ALA A 34 -9.16 1.44 12.55
N CYS A 35 -8.27 0.91 11.71
CA CYS A 35 -6.99 0.31 12.10
C CYS A 35 -5.96 1.35 12.59
N LEU A 36 -5.95 2.55 12.02
CA LEU A 36 -5.04 3.64 12.42
C LEU A 36 -5.43 4.32 13.73
N SER A 37 -6.71 4.25 14.10
CA SER A 37 -7.22 4.96 15.27
C SER A 37 -7.13 4.12 16.55
N PRO A 38 -6.63 4.69 17.67
CA PRO A 38 -6.66 4.01 18.96
C PRO A 38 -8.09 3.84 19.50
N GLY A 39 -8.28 2.81 20.33
CA GLY A 39 -9.57 2.50 20.97
C GLY A 39 -10.65 2.00 20.01
N LEU A 40 -11.90 1.91 20.50
CA LEU A 40 -13.04 1.35 19.76
C LEU A 40 -14.17 2.37 19.47
N GLY A 41 -14.03 3.63 19.93
CA GLY A 41 -15.06 4.67 19.77
C GLY A 41 -15.20 5.22 18.34
N PRO A 42 -16.15 6.11 18.06
CA PRO A 42 -16.29 6.75 16.74
C PRO A 42 -15.03 7.53 16.32
N VAL A 43 -14.73 7.58 15.01
CA VAL A 43 -13.55 8.27 14.46
C VAL A 43 -13.94 9.12 13.27
N SER A 44 -13.35 10.31 13.16
CA SER A 44 -13.36 11.08 11.92
C SER A 44 -11.93 11.26 11.39
N LEU A 45 -11.75 11.20 10.06
CA LEU A 45 -10.45 11.45 9.43
C LEU A 45 -9.88 12.82 9.81
N PRO A 46 -10.64 13.95 9.73
CA PRO A 46 -10.11 15.25 10.09
C PRO A 46 -9.63 15.31 11.55
N SER A 47 -10.42 14.78 12.50
CA SER A 47 -10.05 14.81 13.91
C SER A 47 -8.83 13.92 14.20
N LEU A 48 -8.76 12.74 13.60
CA LEU A 48 -7.62 11.83 13.82
C LEU A 48 -6.33 12.39 13.21
N ALA A 49 -6.41 12.96 11.99
CA ALA A 49 -5.28 13.59 11.33
C ALA A 49 -4.77 14.81 12.10
N GLU A 50 -5.67 15.71 12.49
CA GLU A 50 -5.29 16.91 13.24
C GLU A 50 -4.68 16.56 14.61
N GLY A 51 -5.09 15.45 15.22
CA GLY A 51 -4.52 14.96 16.47
C GLY A 51 -3.00 14.79 16.42
N TRP A 52 -2.44 14.14 15.39
CA TRP A 52 -0.99 13.99 15.26
C TRP A 52 -0.31 15.19 14.62
N ILE A 53 -0.98 15.91 13.70
CA ILE A 53 -0.43 17.12 13.06
C ILE A 53 -0.21 18.23 14.10
N ALA A 54 -1.21 18.51 14.94
CA ALA A 54 -1.09 19.54 15.98
C ALA A 54 0.00 19.20 17.00
N ARG A 55 0.09 17.94 17.42
CA ARG A 55 1.19 17.47 18.30
C ARG A 55 2.55 17.63 17.65
N LEU A 56 2.67 17.31 16.36
CA LEU A 56 3.91 17.47 15.61
C LEU A 56 4.31 18.94 15.54
N SER A 57 3.41 19.85 15.14
CA SER A 57 3.73 21.28 15.05
C SER A 57 4.08 21.90 16.40
N ALA A 58 3.34 21.58 17.47
CA ALA A 58 3.67 22.05 18.81
C ALA A 58 5.06 21.57 19.25
N ARG A 59 5.37 20.29 18.99
CA ARG A 59 6.67 19.69 19.28
C ARG A 59 7.80 20.33 18.46
N ALA A 60 7.55 20.68 17.21
CA ALA A 60 8.56 21.32 16.34
C ALA A 60 9.05 22.63 16.93
N VAL A 61 8.12 23.46 17.42
CA VAL A 61 8.43 24.74 18.08
C VAL A 61 9.05 24.52 19.44
N GLN A 62 8.48 23.62 20.26
CA GLN A 62 8.99 23.33 21.60
C GLN A 62 10.45 22.86 21.60
N LEU A 63 10.84 22.05 20.60
CA LEU A 63 12.20 21.54 20.46
C LEU A 63 13.14 22.50 19.71
N GLY A 64 12.64 23.65 19.24
CA GLY A 64 13.40 24.60 18.44
C GLY A 64 13.84 24.05 17.07
N ILE A 65 13.19 22.99 16.58
CA ILE A 65 13.51 22.38 15.27
C ILE A 65 13.00 23.29 14.15
N LEU A 66 11.83 23.89 14.32
CA LEU A 66 11.23 24.83 13.39
C LEU A 66 10.79 26.09 14.13
N GLU A 67 10.82 27.22 13.44
CA GLU A 67 10.16 28.44 13.90
C GLU A 67 8.63 28.27 13.85
N ALA A 68 7.90 29.11 14.59
CA ALA A 68 6.44 29.02 14.66
C ALA A 68 5.77 29.12 13.28
N ILE A 69 6.26 30.00 12.40
CA ILE A 69 5.72 30.16 11.05
C ILE A 69 5.98 28.92 10.18
N ASP A 70 7.18 28.35 10.25
CA ASP A 70 7.56 27.13 9.54
C ASP A 70 6.71 25.93 10.03
N ALA A 71 6.43 25.84 11.33
CA ALA A 71 5.60 24.79 11.90
C ALA A 71 4.14 24.86 11.46
N VAL A 72 3.61 26.08 11.23
CA VAL A 72 2.27 26.30 10.66
C VAL A 72 2.24 25.86 9.19
N ALA A 73 3.24 26.26 8.40
CA ALA A 73 3.36 25.87 7.00
C ALA A 73 3.51 24.34 6.81
N LEU A 74 4.28 23.69 7.69
CA LEU A 74 4.41 22.24 7.72
C LEU A 74 3.05 21.56 8.02
N ALA A 75 2.31 22.03 9.03
CA ALA A 75 0.98 21.49 9.33
C ALA A 75 0.01 21.64 8.15
N GLU A 76 0.03 22.77 7.45
CA GLU A 76 -0.81 22.98 6.27
C GLU A 76 -0.45 22.00 5.15
N SER A 77 0.85 21.84 4.89
CA SER A 77 1.35 20.89 3.88
C SER A 77 0.98 19.45 4.22
N LEU A 78 1.09 19.05 5.49
CA LEU A 78 0.68 17.72 5.96
C LEU A 78 -0.84 17.49 5.80
N ARG A 79 -1.67 18.48 6.13
CA ARG A 79 -3.12 18.41 5.88
C ARG A 79 -3.42 18.23 4.39
N GLN A 80 -2.73 18.97 3.53
CA GLN A 80 -2.89 18.84 2.07
C GLN A 80 -2.46 17.46 1.57
N LEU A 81 -1.33 16.92 2.05
CA LEU A 81 -0.89 15.58 1.67
C LEU A 81 -1.90 14.49 2.07
N VAL A 82 -2.48 14.57 3.27
CA VAL A 82 -3.50 13.62 3.72
C VAL A 82 -4.78 13.74 2.89
N ILE A 83 -5.30 14.94 2.70
CA ILE A 83 -6.60 15.14 2.03
C ILE A 83 -6.54 14.79 0.54
N THR A 84 -5.40 15.01 -0.10
CA THR A 84 -5.14 14.64 -1.50
C THR A 84 -4.61 13.22 -1.66
N ARG A 85 -4.48 12.47 -0.55
CA ARG A 85 -3.92 11.11 -0.50
C ARG A 85 -2.51 10.99 -1.07
N ARG A 86 -1.74 12.09 -1.08
CA ARG A 86 -0.36 12.16 -1.59
C ARG A 86 0.67 11.65 -0.58
N GLY A 87 0.39 11.75 0.73
CA GLY A 87 1.31 11.25 1.74
C GLY A 87 0.79 11.29 3.17
N ALA A 88 1.35 10.44 4.01
CA ALA A 88 1.01 10.33 5.43
C ALA A 88 2.16 9.68 6.23
N PRO A 89 2.21 9.89 7.56
CA PRO A 89 3.08 9.08 8.41
C PRO A 89 2.54 7.64 8.53
N GLY A 90 3.41 6.70 8.91
CA GLY A 90 3.04 5.30 9.14
C GLY A 90 2.16 5.11 10.38
N ALA A 91 1.58 3.91 10.51
CA ALA A 91 0.53 3.63 11.49
C ALA A 91 0.87 3.97 12.95
N SER A 92 2.14 3.83 13.36
CA SER A 92 2.60 4.17 14.71
C SER A 92 2.32 5.62 15.09
N THR A 93 2.50 6.57 14.15
CA THR A 93 2.29 7.99 14.40
C THR A 93 0.81 8.31 14.60
N TRP A 94 -0.07 7.70 13.80
CA TRP A 94 -1.51 7.83 13.95
C TRP A 94 -2.01 7.29 15.29
N ARG A 95 -1.46 6.14 15.72
CA ARG A 95 -1.78 5.50 17.01
C ARG A 95 -1.12 6.17 18.21
N GLY A 96 -0.15 7.07 18.00
CA GLY A 96 0.64 7.68 19.07
C GLY A 96 1.62 6.72 19.74
N ASP A 97 2.04 5.66 19.05
CA ASP A 97 3.00 4.68 19.56
C ASP A 97 4.43 5.20 19.38
N ALA A 98 5.00 5.74 20.46
CA ALA A 98 6.35 6.27 20.48
C ALA A 98 7.46 5.21 20.54
N LYS A 99 7.12 3.92 20.69
CA LYS A 99 8.11 2.83 20.74
C LYS A 99 8.54 2.37 19.35
N VAL A 100 7.70 2.61 18.34
CA VAL A 100 7.95 2.22 16.96
C VAL A 100 8.60 3.40 16.22
N GLU A 101 9.68 3.13 15.49
CA GLU A 101 10.36 4.13 14.66
C GLU A 101 9.34 4.80 13.70
N PRO A 102 9.24 6.14 13.68
CA PRO A 102 8.32 6.82 12.78
C PRO A 102 8.80 6.69 11.33
N ARG A 103 7.84 6.55 10.42
CA ARG A 103 8.07 6.51 8.97
C ARG A 103 7.08 7.41 8.25
N PHE A 104 7.38 7.77 7.01
CA PHE A 104 6.53 8.58 6.15
C PHE A 104 6.47 7.98 4.75
N VAL A 105 5.28 7.90 4.18
CA VAL A 105 5.04 7.27 2.88
C VAL A 105 4.34 8.25 1.94
N LEU A 106 4.77 8.23 0.68
CA LEU A 106 4.14 8.95 -0.43
C LEU A 106 3.45 7.98 -1.38
N ASN A 107 2.24 8.33 -1.82
CA ASN A 107 1.47 7.56 -2.80
C ASN A 107 1.85 8.01 -4.21
N LEU A 108 2.65 7.23 -4.93
CA LEU A 108 3.14 7.60 -6.26
C LEU A 108 2.00 7.95 -7.25
N PRO A 109 0.97 7.11 -7.42
CA PRO A 109 -0.15 7.44 -8.30
C PRO A 109 -0.92 8.73 -7.99
N ALA A 110 -0.89 9.23 -6.75
CA ALA A 110 -1.60 10.48 -6.40
C ALA A 110 -0.94 11.75 -6.94
N PHE A 111 0.22 11.61 -7.58
CA PHE A 111 0.91 12.69 -8.31
C PHE A 111 0.64 12.65 -9.82
N LEU A 112 -0.19 11.73 -10.30
CA LEU A 112 -0.69 11.78 -11.68
C LEU A 112 -1.84 12.77 -11.81
N ASP A 113 -1.82 13.57 -12.86
CA ASP A 113 -3.00 14.32 -13.31
C ASP A 113 -3.96 13.43 -14.12
N SER A 114 -5.09 13.99 -14.55
CA SER A 114 -6.10 13.28 -15.33
C SER A 114 -5.64 12.86 -16.72
N ALA A 115 -4.55 13.44 -17.24
CA ALA A 115 -3.95 13.09 -18.52
C ALA A 115 -2.77 12.10 -18.37
N GLY A 116 -2.47 11.65 -17.14
CA GLY A 116 -1.34 10.77 -16.85
C GLY A 116 0.01 11.49 -16.74
N GLY A 117 0.02 12.83 -16.68
CA GLY A 117 1.20 13.63 -16.40
C GLY A 117 1.62 13.51 -14.93
N PHE A 118 2.92 13.30 -14.66
CA PHE A 118 3.44 13.17 -13.30
C PHE A 118 3.93 14.51 -12.75
N ASP A 119 3.36 14.96 -11.64
CA ASP A 119 3.74 16.16 -10.89
C ASP A 119 5.05 15.94 -10.11
N ALA A 120 6.18 15.94 -10.83
CA ALA A 120 7.50 15.72 -10.24
C ALA A 120 7.90 16.81 -9.23
N ALA A 121 7.46 18.05 -9.45
CA ALA A 121 7.75 19.16 -8.55
C ALA A 121 6.96 19.05 -7.24
N GLY A 122 5.66 18.77 -7.32
CA GLY A 122 4.83 18.50 -6.14
C GLY A 122 5.29 17.25 -5.39
N TYR A 123 5.75 16.21 -6.09
CA TYR A 123 6.36 15.04 -5.48
C TYR A 123 7.63 15.39 -4.69
N ALA A 124 8.56 16.15 -5.27
CA ALA A 124 9.77 16.59 -4.58
C ALA A 124 9.47 17.45 -3.34
N ALA A 125 8.47 18.33 -3.42
CA ALA A 125 8.01 19.12 -2.26
C ALA A 125 7.41 18.23 -1.15
N ALA A 126 6.64 17.20 -1.53
CA ALA A 126 6.08 16.23 -0.60
C ALA A 126 7.18 15.40 0.10
N VAL A 127 8.23 15.02 -0.63
CA VAL A 127 9.43 14.38 -0.05
C VAL A 127 10.05 15.28 1.02
N GLY A 128 10.24 16.57 0.73
CA GLY A 128 10.77 17.52 1.70
C GLY A 128 9.89 17.69 2.95
N THR A 129 8.57 17.72 2.76
CA THR A 129 7.58 17.74 3.85
C THR A 129 7.72 16.50 4.75
N GLY A 130 7.86 15.32 4.14
CA GLY A 130 8.10 14.06 4.86
C GLY A 130 9.39 14.05 5.66
N VAL A 131 10.49 14.59 5.11
CA VAL A 131 11.77 14.74 5.84
C VAL A 131 11.61 15.64 7.07
N GLN A 132 10.97 16.80 6.93
CA GLN A 132 10.74 17.71 8.07
C GLN A 132 9.85 17.07 9.13
N ALA A 133 8.77 16.38 8.73
CA ALA A 133 7.91 15.67 9.65
C ALA A 133 8.68 14.61 10.44
N LEU A 134 9.53 13.82 9.80
CA LEU A 134 10.33 12.78 10.46
C LEU A 134 11.42 13.36 11.38
N GLU A 135 12.07 14.46 11.01
CA GLU A 135 13.00 15.17 11.90
C GLU A 135 12.29 15.58 13.20
N VAL A 136 11.08 16.15 13.11
CA VAL A 136 10.29 16.55 14.30
C VAL A 136 9.83 15.33 15.11
N LEU A 137 9.30 14.30 14.45
CA LEU A 137 8.79 13.09 15.12
C LEU A 137 9.89 12.36 15.91
N THR A 138 11.11 12.33 15.37
CA THR A 138 12.29 11.75 16.04
C THR A 138 12.90 12.68 17.09
N GLY A 139 12.39 13.91 17.20
CA GLY A 139 12.86 14.95 18.11
C GLY A 139 14.24 15.49 17.72
N GLY A 140 14.57 15.48 16.43
CA GLY A 140 15.82 15.99 15.90
C GLY A 140 17.02 15.09 16.15
N ARG A 141 16.83 13.86 16.62
CA ARG A 141 17.90 12.97 17.08
C ARG A 141 18.24 11.84 16.11
N ALA A 142 17.32 11.49 15.21
CA ALA A 142 17.55 10.39 14.30
C ALA A 142 18.67 10.72 13.32
N GLN A 143 19.60 9.78 13.15
CA GLN A 143 20.61 9.87 12.10
C GLN A 143 20.10 9.33 10.77
N ARG A 144 19.09 8.45 10.78
CA ARG A 144 18.47 7.90 9.58
C ARG A 144 16.96 8.05 9.67
N LEU A 145 16.33 8.41 8.56
CA LEU A 145 14.89 8.55 8.44
C LEU A 145 14.30 7.43 7.59
N ARG A 146 13.02 7.13 7.83
CA ARG A 146 12.23 6.16 7.08
C ARG A 146 11.22 6.86 6.18
N LEU A 147 11.71 7.64 5.21
CA LEU A 147 10.86 8.17 4.15
C LEU A 147 10.88 7.21 2.97
N GLY A 148 9.71 6.88 2.44
CA GLY A 148 9.57 6.04 1.26
C GLY A 148 8.36 6.42 0.43
N PHE A 149 8.15 5.66 -0.64
CA PHE A 149 6.95 5.75 -1.46
C PHE A 149 6.24 4.40 -1.49
N ALA A 150 5.04 4.37 -2.06
CA ALA A 150 4.23 3.19 -2.25
C ALA A 150 3.58 3.17 -3.63
N ASP A 151 3.06 1.99 -3.99
CA ASP A 151 2.23 1.76 -5.18
C ASP A 151 2.93 2.02 -6.52
N LEU A 152 4.23 1.68 -6.61
CA LEU A 152 5.00 1.77 -7.86
C LEU A 152 4.32 0.98 -8.98
N SER A 153 3.80 -0.21 -8.69
CA SER A 153 3.08 -1.03 -9.67
C SER A 153 1.86 -0.31 -10.27
N ALA A 154 1.09 0.40 -9.44
CA ALA A 154 -0.08 1.13 -9.90
C ALA A 154 0.31 2.36 -10.72
N LEU A 155 1.40 3.04 -10.37
CA LEU A 155 1.94 4.14 -11.18
C LEU A 155 2.35 3.62 -12.57
N LEU A 156 3.12 2.53 -12.61
CA LEU A 156 3.61 1.94 -13.87
C LEU A 156 2.46 1.51 -14.77
N ALA A 157 1.45 0.80 -14.22
CA ALA A 157 0.27 0.41 -14.97
C ALA A 157 -0.53 1.62 -15.47
N ALA A 158 -0.68 2.67 -14.64
CA ALA A 158 -1.33 3.92 -15.07
C ALA A 158 -0.58 4.62 -16.23
N CYS A 159 0.74 4.46 -16.30
CA CYS A 159 1.58 4.96 -17.39
C CYS A 159 1.70 3.99 -18.57
N GLY A 160 0.98 2.86 -18.59
CA GLY A 160 1.03 1.90 -19.69
C GLY A 160 2.31 1.05 -19.71
N LEU A 161 2.96 0.84 -18.56
CA LEU A 161 4.25 0.16 -18.47
C LEU A 161 4.11 -1.16 -17.71
N ALA A 162 4.41 -2.27 -18.38
CA ALA A 162 4.52 -3.57 -17.74
C ALA A 162 5.66 -3.54 -16.71
N TYR A 163 5.41 -4.07 -15.51
CA TYR A 163 6.33 -3.98 -14.38
C TYR A 163 7.73 -4.53 -14.69
N ASP A 164 7.82 -5.60 -15.48
CA ASP A 164 9.07 -6.28 -15.87
C ASP A 164 9.77 -5.65 -17.09
N SER A 165 9.23 -4.58 -17.66
CA SER A 165 9.81 -3.90 -18.82
C SER A 165 11.07 -3.09 -18.46
N PRO A 166 12.01 -2.89 -19.42
CA PRO A 166 13.12 -1.96 -19.23
C PRO A 166 12.67 -0.54 -18.92
N ALA A 167 11.63 -0.04 -19.60
CA ALA A 167 11.09 1.29 -19.40
C ALA A 167 10.52 1.49 -17.98
N ALA A 168 9.89 0.46 -17.40
CA ALA A 168 9.43 0.50 -16.01
C ALA A 168 10.61 0.61 -15.02
N ARG A 169 11.72 -0.08 -15.28
CA ARG A 169 12.94 0.04 -14.47
C ARG A 169 13.57 1.43 -14.59
N ASP A 170 13.56 2.04 -15.77
CA ASP A 170 14.04 3.42 -15.96
C ASP A 170 13.17 4.43 -15.18
N VAL A 171 11.85 4.24 -15.18
CA VAL A 171 10.92 5.04 -14.35
C VAL A 171 11.22 4.88 -12.87
N ALA A 172 11.36 3.65 -12.39
CA ALA A 172 11.64 3.38 -10.98
C ALA A 172 13.00 3.94 -10.55
N ASN A 173 14.02 3.84 -11.41
CA ASN A 173 15.33 4.43 -11.19
C ASN A 173 15.25 5.97 -11.09
N ALA A 174 14.56 6.62 -12.04
CA ALA A 174 14.40 8.08 -12.05
C ALA A 174 13.57 8.59 -10.84
N LEU A 175 12.50 7.88 -10.44
CA LEU A 175 11.75 8.20 -9.22
C LEU A 175 12.58 8.06 -7.96
N SER A 176 13.41 7.02 -7.89
CA SER A 176 14.28 6.77 -6.74
C SER A 176 15.38 7.82 -6.64
N ALA A 177 15.96 8.23 -7.78
CA ALA A 177 16.88 9.36 -7.87
C ALA A 177 16.21 10.68 -7.44
N LEU A 178 15.00 10.98 -7.93
CA LEU A 178 14.24 12.15 -7.52
C LEU A 178 13.96 12.16 -6.01
N THR A 179 13.52 11.01 -5.47
CA THR A 179 13.24 10.85 -4.03
C THR A 179 14.50 11.07 -3.21
N ARG A 180 15.62 10.45 -3.61
CA ARG A 180 16.92 10.60 -2.96
C ARG A 180 17.38 12.06 -2.93
N GLY A 181 17.43 12.70 -4.10
CA GLY A 181 17.89 14.08 -4.22
C GLY A 181 17.01 15.07 -3.46
N ALA A 182 15.69 14.94 -3.57
CA ALA A 182 14.77 15.81 -2.83
C ALA A 182 14.87 15.61 -1.30
N ALA A 183 15.06 14.37 -0.84
CA ALA A 183 15.23 14.08 0.59
C ALA A 183 16.56 14.62 1.13
N GLU A 184 17.65 14.46 0.38
CA GLU A 184 18.96 15.02 0.74
C GLU A 184 18.96 16.55 0.73
N GLN A 185 18.30 17.17 -0.26
CA GLN A 185 18.15 18.63 -0.28
C GLN A 185 17.37 19.14 0.95
N ALA A 186 16.31 18.44 1.36
CA ALA A 186 15.58 18.79 2.57
C ALA A 186 16.41 18.56 3.85
N SER A 187 17.20 17.48 3.88
CA SER A 187 18.18 17.20 4.94
C SER A 187 19.26 18.28 5.04
N ALA A 188 19.76 18.79 3.92
CA ALA A 188 20.74 19.88 3.88
C ALA A 188 20.18 21.20 4.42
N ARG A 189 18.95 21.57 4.05
CA ARG A 189 18.27 22.75 4.63
C ARG A 189 18.14 22.67 6.15
N LEU A 190 17.92 21.46 6.69
CA LEU A 190 17.92 21.24 8.14
C LEU A 190 19.33 21.33 8.73
N ALA A 191 20.36 20.90 7.99
CA ALA A 191 21.75 21.00 8.41
C ALA A 191 22.25 22.44 8.50
N GLU A 192 21.79 23.33 7.61
CA GLU A 192 22.11 24.76 7.66
C GLU A 192 21.65 25.42 8.97
N LYS A 193 20.47 25.01 9.49
CA LYS A 193 19.93 25.53 10.74
C LYS A 193 20.48 24.82 11.98
N HIS A 194 20.70 23.51 11.90
CA HIS A 194 20.93 22.67 13.07
C HIS A 194 22.29 21.97 13.13
N GLY A 195 23.15 22.20 12.14
CA GLY A 195 24.44 21.55 11.97
C GLY A 195 24.37 20.27 11.13
N ALA A 196 25.35 20.12 10.24
CA ALA A 196 25.58 18.92 9.46
C ALA A 196 26.18 17.79 10.31
N ARG A 197 25.82 16.54 9.96
CA ARG A 197 26.34 15.31 10.58
C ARG A 197 27.13 14.45 9.61
N GLU A 198 26.85 14.59 8.32
CA GLU A 198 27.56 13.90 7.25
C GLU A 198 27.94 14.91 6.16
N PRO A 199 29.13 14.81 5.55
CA PRO A 199 29.43 15.58 4.34
C PRO A 199 28.45 15.22 3.22
N ALA A 200 28.13 16.17 2.37
CA ALA A 200 27.37 15.87 1.16
C ALA A 200 28.24 14.94 0.29
N ALA A 201 27.74 13.72 0.03
CA ALA A 201 28.46 12.71 -0.73
C ALA A 201 27.64 12.29 -1.95
N LEU A 202 28.24 12.38 -3.14
CA LEU A 202 27.66 11.98 -4.43
C LEU A 202 27.72 10.45 -4.60
N LEU A 203 27.17 9.69 -3.65
CA LEU A 203 27.27 8.22 -3.62
C LEU A 203 26.18 7.51 -4.45
N TRP A 204 25.51 8.22 -5.34
CA TRP A 204 24.47 7.69 -6.22
C TRP A 204 24.98 7.58 -7.67
N PRO A 205 24.42 6.69 -8.50
CA PRO A 205 24.68 6.67 -9.94
C PRO A 205 23.89 7.78 -10.65
N ALA A 206 24.26 8.07 -11.89
CA ALA A 206 23.46 8.94 -12.73
C ALA A 206 22.10 8.28 -13.07
N PRO A 207 20.95 8.95 -12.85
CA PRO A 207 19.67 8.50 -13.38
C PRO A 207 19.69 8.39 -14.91
N PRO A 208 18.74 7.61 -15.49
CA PRO A 208 18.66 7.44 -16.93
C PRO A 208 18.50 8.78 -17.63
N ALA A 209 19.11 8.90 -18.82
CA ALA A 209 19.09 10.14 -19.60
C ALA A 209 17.68 10.51 -20.10
N ARG A 210 16.81 9.50 -20.28
CA ARG A 210 15.42 9.63 -20.71
C ARG A 210 14.58 8.63 -19.93
N CYS A 211 13.30 8.93 -19.81
CA CYS A 211 12.34 8.11 -19.10
C CYS A 211 10.99 8.18 -19.82
N ALA A 212 10.19 7.11 -19.73
CA ALA A 212 8.87 7.06 -20.36
C ALA A 212 7.90 8.12 -19.81
N ILE A 213 8.06 8.52 -18.54
CA ILE A 213 7.30 9.63 -17.96
C ILE A 213 7.95 10.97 -18.35
N PRO A 214 7.26 11.85 -19.09
CA PRO A 214 7.81 13.13 -19.52
C PRO A 214 8.33 13.98 -18.34
N GLY A 215 9.52 14.56 -18.50
CA GLY A 215 10.13 15.44 -17.51
C GLY A 215 10.73 14.76 -16.27
N LEU A 216 10.41 13.49 -15.99
CA LEU A 216 10.85 12.79 -14.78
C LEU A 216 12.38 12.64 -14.71
N ALA A 217 13.04 12.26 -15.82
CA ALA A 217 14.49 12.13 -15.86
C ALA A 217 15.22 13.47 -15.58
N VAL A 218 14.67 14.58 -16.10
CA VAL A 218 15.20 15.93 -15.86
C VAL A 218 15.00 16.34 -14.40
N ALA A 219 13.82 16.07 -13.84
CA ALA A 219 13.54 16.35 -12.43
C ALA A 219 14.48 15.56 -11.50
N ALA A 220 14.70 14.28 -11.79
CA ALA A 220 15.61 13.42 -11.06
C ALA A 220 17.05 13.95 -11.07
N ARG A 221 17.57 14.33 -12.25
CA ARG A 221 18.89 14.95 -12.39
C ARG A 221 18.99 16.22 -11.56
N ARG A 222 18.04 17.15 -11.72
CA ARG A 222 18.02 18.41 -10.98
C ARG A 222 17.99 18.22 -9.47
N ALA A 223 17.23 17.24 -8.98
CA ALA A 223 17.17 16.95 -7.55
C ALA A 223 18.51 16.42 -7.01
N LEU A 224 19.19 15.54 -7.75
CA LEU A 224 20.51 15.04 -7.36
C LEU A 224 21.59 16.12 -7.47
N ASP A 225 21.58 16.95 -8.52
CA ASP A 225 22.53 18.06 -8.67
C ASP A 225 22.35 19.06 -7.51
N ALA A 226 21.10 19.36 -7.15
CA ALA A 226 20.79 20.24 -6.03
C ALA A 226 21.22 19.66 -4.68
N ALA A 227 21.10 18.35 -4.47
CA ALA A 227 21.63 17.67 -3.29
C ALA A 227 23.17 17.68 -3.26
N GLY A 228 23.79 17.48 -4.42
CA GLY A 228 25.24 17.47 -4.60
C GLY A 228 25.92 18.82 -4.41
N ALA A 229 25.18 19.92 -4.57
CA ALA A 229 25.67 21.28 -4.35
C ALA A 229 25.66 21.72 -2.87
N THR A 230 25.21 20.86 -1.95
CA THR A 230 25.09 21.19 -0.52
C THR A 230 26.41 20.98 0.22
N GLN A 231 26.59 21.65 1.36
CA GLN A 231 27.82 21.53 2.16
C GLN A 231 27.82 20.33 3.12
N GLY A 232 26.63 19.81 3.46
CA GLY A 232 26.48 18.72 4.42
C GLY A 232 25.01 18.38 4.65
N LEU A 233 24.79 17.18 5.19
CA LEU A 233 23.48 16.61 5.44
C LEU A 233 23.24 16.47 6.95
N ARG A 234 21.98 16.67 7.35
CA ARG A 234 21.51 16.46 8.72
C ARG A 234 21.41 14.98 9.09
N HIS A 235 21.16 14.14 8.10
CA HIS A 235 20.89 12.70 8.24
C HIS A 235 21.85 11.89 7.37
N HIS A 236 22.29 10.75 7.90
CA HIS A 236 23.10 9.75 7.20
C HIS A 236 22.31 8.91 6.19
N GLY A 237 21.01 9.06 6.18
CA GLY A 237 20.17 8.49 5.15
C GLY A 237 18.72 8.75 5.39
N SER A 238 18.01 9.18 4.35
CA SER A 238 16.61 9.60 4.48
C SER A 238 15.63 8.73 3.69
N PHE A 239 16.11 7.97 2.71
CA PHE A 239 15.27 7.21 1.79
C PHE A 239 15.36 5.70 2.06
N ALA A 240 14.25 5.12 2.53
CA ALA A 240 14.09 3.70 2.82
C ALA A 240 12.65 3.25 2.54
N LEU A 241 12.48 2.21 1.74
CA LEU A 241 11.17 1.60 1.53
C LEU A 241 10.79 0.71 2.70
N THR A 242 9.52 0.66 3.05
CA THR A 242 8.98 -0.16 4.15
C THR A 242 7.84 -1.03 3.66
N ALA A 243 7.56 -2.11 4.38
CA ALA A 243 6.33 -2.87 4.14
C ALA A 243 5.10 -1.97 4.32
N ALA A 244 4.03 -2.27 3.58
CA ALA A 244 2.78 -1.54 3.72
C ALA A 244 2.15 -1.81 5.08
N ASP A 245 1.57 -0.77 5.67
CA ASP A 245 0.68 -0.83 6.82
C ASP A 245 -0.66 -0.15 6.49
N ALA A 246 -1.49 0.13 7.50
CA ALA A 246 -2.78 0.77 7.28
C ALA A 246 -2.68 2.20 6.69
N ALA A 247 -1.52 2.87 6.75
CA ALA A 247 -1.33 4.18 6.15
C ALA A 247 -1.36 4.12 4.61
N GLU A 248 -0.72 3.12 3.98
CA GLU A 248 -0.81 2.89 2.53
C GLU A 248 -2.26 2.67 2.11
N ALA A 249 -3.00 1.83 2.84
CA ALA A 249 -4.41 1.57 2.56
C ALA A 249 -5.27 2.84 2.71
N LEU A 250 -5.00 3.69 3.70
CA LEU A 250 -5.66 4.99 3.85
C LEU A 250 -5.35 5.91 2.66
N LEU A 251 -4.11 5.90 2.14
CA LEU A 251 -3.75 6.64 0.94
C LEU A 251 -4.30 6.02 -0.35
N GLY A 252 -4.87 4.82 -0.29
CA GLY A 252 -5.45 4.12 -1.44
C GLY A 252 -4.40 3.37 -2.26
N CYS A 253 -3.24 3.13 -1.66
CA CYS A 253 -2.20 2.25 -2.17
C CYS A 253 -2.56 0.80 -1.81
N GLU A 254 -2.28 -0.12 -2.73
CA GLU A 254 -2.48 -1.56 -2.50
C GLU A 254 -1.16 -2.31 -2.34
N THR A 255 -0.03 -1.70 -2.73
CA THR A 255 1.31 -2.26 -2.57
C THR A 255 2.25 -1.28 -1.87
N GLY A 256 3.18 -1.84 -1.07
CA GLY A 256 4.21 -1.06 -0.39
C GLY A 256 5.48 -0.95 -1.23
N GLY A 257 6.07 0.25 -1.30
CA GLY A 257 7.33 0.46 -2.02
C GLY A 257 7.29 0.03 -3.48
N LEU A 258 8.22 -0.86 -3.81
CA LEU A 258 8.36 -1.44 -5.14
C LEU A 258 7.51 -2.70 -5.35
N ALA A 259 6.74 -3.16 -4.36
CA ALA A 259 6.06 -4.44 -4.48
C ALA A 259 5.12 -4.51 -5.71
N PRO A 260 5.15 -5.61 -6.48
CA PRO A 260 4.26 -5.76 -7.62
C PRO A 260 2.80 -5.89 -7.17
N ALA A 261 1.88 -5.50 -8.05
CA ALA A 261 0.47 -5.77 -7.85
C ALA A 261 0.22 -7.29 -7.80
N GLN A 262 -0.78 -7.70 -7.00
CA GLN A 262 -1.18 -9.11 -6.91
C GLN A 262 -2.09 -9.55 -8.06
N GLY A 263 -2.64 -8.59 -8.81
CA GLY A 263 -3.57 -8.82 -9.91
C GLY A 263 -4.36 -7.57 -10.25
N ALA A 264 -5.14 -7.65 -11.32
CA ALA A 264 -6.10 -6.62 -11.73
C ALA A 264 -7.40 -6.65 -10.90
N THR A 265 -7.67 -7.76 -10.24
CA THR A 265 -8.85 -7.97 -9.41
C THR A 265 -8.47 -8.45 -8.01
N ARG A 266 -9.41 -8.30 -7.07
CA ARG A 266 -9.33 -8.80 -5.70
C ARG A 266 -10.70 -9.18 -5.20
N LEU A 267 -10.75 -10.12 -4.25
CA LEU A 267 -11.98 -10.43 -3.53
C LEU A 267 -12.23 -9.35 -2.47
N MET A 268 -13.45 -8.83 -2.43
CA MET A 268 -13.91 -7.88 -1.43
C MET A 268 -15.30 -8.26 -0.95
N GLN A 269 -15.57 -8.07 0.35
CA GLN A 269 -16.92 -8.14 0.89
C GLN A 269 -17.67 -6.84 0.58
N ASP A 270 -18.91 -6.94 0.14
CA ASP A 270 -19.83 -5.80 0.05
C ASP A 270 -20.49 -5.48 1.40
N GLU A 271 -21.33 -4.45 1.42
CA GLU A 271 -22.04 -4.00 2.64
C GLU A 271 -23.00 -5.06 3.21
N ASP A 272 -23.44 -6.02 2.38
CA ASP A 272 -24.28 -7.16 2.78
C ASP A 272 -23.45 -8.38 3.24
N GLY A 273 -22.10 -8.26 3.26
CA GLY A 273 -21.18 -9.33 3.62
C GLY A 273 -20.94 -10.36 2.52
N ARG A 274 -21.41 -10.13 1.28
CA ARG A 274 -21.16 -11.04 0.16
C ARG A 274 -19.76 -10.78 -0.40
N VAL A 275 -19.00 -11.85 -0.60
CA VAL A 275 -17.68 -11.78 -1.25
C VAL A 275 -17.87 -11.74 -2.76
N ALA A 276 -17.35 -10.71 -3.41
CA ALA A 276 -17.33 -10.56 -4.86
C ALA A 276 -15.93 -10.17 -5.36
N GLU A 277 -15.62 -10.60 -6.58
CA GLU A 277 -14.43 -10.14 -7.28
C GLU A 277 -14.64 -8.71 -7.79
N ARG A 278 -13.68 -7.83 -7.49
CA ARG A 278 -13.72 -6.40 -7.83
C ARG A 278 -12.38 -5.97 -8.42
N PRO A 279 -12.36 -5.00 -9.36
CA PRO A 279 -11.11 -4.43 -9.84
C PRO A 279 -10.32 -3.79 -8.70
N THR A 280 -9.01 -3.94 -8.71
CA THR A 280 -8.09 -3.26 -7.79
C THR A 280 -8.10 -1.74 -8.02
N ALA A 281 -7.62 -0.96 -7.06
CA ALA A 281 -7.46 0.49 -7.24
C ALA A 281 -6.46 0.79 -8.37
N ALA A 282 -5.40 -0.02 -8.47
CA ALA A 282 -4.46 0.03 -9.58
C ALA A 282 -5.17 -0.21 -10.93
N ALA A 283 -6.01 -1.25 -11.04
CA ALA A 283 -6.72 -1.58 -12.27
C ALA A 283 -7.72 -0.52 -12.68
N ARG A 284 -8.49 0.05 -11.73
CA ARG A 284 -9.40 1.15 -12.02
C ARG A 284 -8.65 2.36 -12.58
N ARG A 285 -7.52 2.71 -11.98
CA ARG A 285 -6.70 3.85 -12.42
C ARG A 285 -6.11 3.61 -13.80
N ALA A 286 -5.47 2.47 -14.01
CA ALA A 286 -4.91 2.10 -15.30
C ALA A 286 -6.00 1.98 -16.38
N GLY A 287 -7.18 1.46 -16.05
CA GLY A 287 -8.31 1.33 -16.96
C GLY A 287 -8.81 2.68 -17.48
N LEU A 288 -8.80 3.72 -16.65
CA LEU A 288 -9.16 5.09 -17.08
C LEU A 288 -8.18 5.70 -18.08
N LEU A 289 -6.90 5.33 -18.03
CA LEU A 289 -5.84 5.93 -18.85
C LEU A 289 -5.43 5.08 -20.05
N GLN A 290 -5.45 3.76 -19.89
CA GLN A 290 -4.94 2.77 -20.86
C GLN A 290 -6.04 1.87 -21.44
N GLY A 291 -7.23 1.87 -20.83
CA GLY A 291 -8.31 0.93 -21.13
C GLY A 291 -8.27 -0.33 -20.27
N GLU A 292 -9.43 -0.92 -20.01
CA GLU A 292 -9.60 -2.02 -19.04
C GLU A 292 -8.79 -3.27 -19.39
N ARG A 293 -8.79 -3.66 -20.68
CA ARG A 293 -8.06 -4.85 -21.16
C ARG A 293 -6.55 -4.68 -21.01
N GLU A 294 -6.04 -3.49 -21.28
CA GLU A 294 -4.61 -3.19 -21.13
C GLU A 294 -4.23 -3.16 -19.64
N ALA A 295 -5.07 -2.55 -18.79
CA ALA A 295 -4.88 -2.55 -17.34
C ALA A 295 -4.78 -3.96 -16.76
N GLU A 296 -5.60 -4.91 -17.25
CA GLU A 296 -5.53 -6.31 -16.85
C GLU A 296 -4.18 -6.95 -17.21
N ALA A 297 -3.70 -6.72 -18.44
CA ALA A 297 -2.41 -7.22 -18.89
C ALA A 297 -1.23 -6.62 -18.10
N LEU A 298 -1.26 -5.31 -17.84
CA LEU A 298 -0.21 -4.59 -17.11
C LEU A 298 -0.10 -5.01 -15.64
N LEU A 299 -1.19 -5.49 -15.04
CA LEU A 299 -1.26 -5.93 -13.65
C LEU A 299 -1.22 -7.46 -13.50
N ALA A 300 -0.83 -8.17 -14.55
CA ALA A 300 -0.64 -9.61 -14.52
C ALA A 300 0.42 -10.03 -13.46
N PRO A 301 0.35 -11.27 -12.94
CA PRO A 301 1.29 -11.75 -11.93
C PRO A 301 2.76 -11.58 -12.35
N VAL A 302 3.53 -10.94 -11.48
CA VAL A 302 4.95 -10.65 -11.71
C VAL A 302 5.83 -11.77 -11.15
N THR A 303 6.90 -12.12 -11.86
CA THR A 303 7.88 -13.13 -11.40
C THR A 303 8.83 -12.56 -10.35
N ASP A 304 9.40 -13.41 -9.51
CA ASP A 304 10.39 -12.97 -8.51
C ASP A 304 11.63 -12.35 -9.17
N LYS A 305 12.08 -12.90 -10.31
CA LYS A 305 13.17 -12.34 -11.11
C LYS A 305 12.88 -10.92 -11.60
N ALA A 306 11.65 -10.62 -11.99
CA ALA A 306 11.26 -9.26 -12.38
C ALA A 306 11.26 -8.30 -11.18
N ARG A 307 10.81 -8.77 -10.00
CA ARG A 307 10.90 -8.00 -8.75
C ARG A 307 12.36 -7.72 -8.38
N GLU A 308 13.23 -8.72 -8.44
CA GLU A 308 14.67 -8.59 -8.19
C GLU A 308 15.34 -7.61 -9.16
N ALA A 309 14.99 -7.66 -10.44
CA ALA A 309 15.49 -6.72 -11.44
C ALA A 309 15.03 -5.27 -11.14
N MET A 310 13.80 -5.08 -10.68
CA MET A 310 13.30 -3.78 -10.23
C MET A 310 14.04 -3.29 -8.99
N GLU A 311 14.21 -4.16 -8.00
CA GLU A 311 14.95 -3.85 -6.77
C GLU A 311 16.41 -3.46 -7.09
N ALA A 312 17.08 -4.21 -7.96
CA ALA A 312 18.43 -3.90 -8.42
C ALA A 312 18.54 -2.53 -9.10
N ALA A 313 17.51 -2.12 -9.86
CA ALA A 313 17.47 -0.83 -10.53
C ALA A 313 17.38 0.37 -9.58
N ILE A 314 16.76 0.20 -8.39
CA ILE A 314 16.57 1.28 -7.42
C ILE A 314 17.52 1.23 -6.22
N ARG A 315 18.09 0.05 -5.92
CA ARG A 315 18.97 -0.20 -4.77
C ARG A 315 20.07 0.84 -4.57
N PRO A 316 20.76 1.36 -5.62
CA PRO A 316 21.80 2.37 -5.43
C PRO A 316 21.35 3.67 -4.78
N TYR A 317 20.05 3.99 -4.78
CA TYR A 317 19.51 5.21 -4.16
C TYR A 317 19.01 5.00 -2.74
N LEU A 318 18.74 3.75 -2.34
CA LEU A 318 18.21 3.40 -1.02
C LEU A 318 19.31 3.43 0.05
N HIS A 319 18.94 3.82 1.28
CA HIS A 319 19.83 3.78 2.46
C HIS A 319 19.57 2.56 3.35
N ALA A 320 18.63 1.71 2.96
CA ALA A 320 18.30 0.47 3.64
C ALA A 320 17.85 -0.56 2.59
N ALA A 321 18.01 -1.84 2.90
CA ALA A 321 17.47 -2.90 2.06
C ALA A 321 15.95 -2.72 1.88
N ALA A 322 15.45 -3.01 0.68
CA ALA A 322 14.03 -3.01 0.44
C ALA A 322 13.35 -4.10 1.29
N PRO A 323 12.06 -3.94 1.63
CA PRO A 323 11.31 -4.96 2.34
C PRO A 323 11.35 -6.28 1.58
N ALA A 324 11.48 -7.38 2.32
CA ALA A 324 11.31 -8.70 1.75
C ALA A 324 9.90 -8.82 1.11
N PRO A 325 9.78 -9.51 -0.03
CA PRO A 325 8.47 -9.76 -0.62
C PRO A 325 7.59 -10.51 0.38
N LEU A 326 6.32 -10.13 0.44
CA LEU A 326 5.33 -10.90 1.20
C LEU A 326 5.28 -12.32 0.63
N ALA A 327 5.36 -13.32 1.51
CA ALA A 327 5.23 -14.71 1.10
C ALA A 327 3.88 -14.88 0.39
N ARG A 328 3.90 -15.31 -0.87
CA ARG A 328 2.68 -15.73 -1.55
C ARG A 328 2.19 -16.99 -0.83
N PRO A 329 0.89 -17.10 -0.49
CA PRO A 329 0.37 -18.36 -0.01
C PRO A 329 0.71 -19.44 -1.06
N GLU A 330 1.38 -20.51 -0.63
CA GLU A 330 1.67 -21.62 -1.54
C GLU A 330 0.36 -22.08 -2.17
N PRO A 331 0.34 -22.39 -3.49
CA PRO A 331 -0.83 -23.00 -4.08
C PRO A 331 -1.21 -24.20 -3.21
N ALA A 332 -2.49 -24.27 -2.83
CA ALA A 332 -2.98 -25.34 -1.96
C ALA A 332 -2.46 -26.68 -2.49
N ARG A 333 -1.70 -27.41 -1.66
CA ARG A 333 -1.20 -28.73 -2.06
C ARG A 333 -2.38 -29.52 -2.62
N PRO A 334 -2.23 -30.15 -3.80
CA PRO A 334 -3.27 -31.03 -4.32
C PRO A 334 -3.69 -31.98 -3.20
N LEU A 335 -4.99 -32.02 -2.90
CA LEU A 335 -5.51 -32.99 -1.94
C LEU A 335 -5.01 -34.37 -2.37
N PRO A 336 -4.49 -35.19 -1.46
CA PRO A 336 -4.08 -36.55 -1.80
C PRO A 336 -5.25 -37.25 -2.50
N PRO A 337 -4.97 -38.11 -3.51
CA PRO A 337 -6.02 -38.82 -4.22
C PRO A 337 -6.93 -39.52 -3.20
N PRO A 338 -8.26 -39.51 -3.41
CA PRO A 338 -9.18 -40.15 -2.48
C PRO A 338 -8.74 -41.60 -2.29
N ARG A 339 -8.62 -42.02 -1.02
CA ARG A 339 -8.26 -43.40 -0.71
C ARG A 339 -9.29 -44.33 -1.36
N PRO A 340 -8.88 -45.47 -1.94
CA PRO A 340 -9.82 -46.43 -2.49
C PRO A 340 -10.87 -46.76 -1.43
N ALA A 341 -12.15 -46.68 -1.82
CA ALA A 341 -13.27 -46.90 -0.93
C ALA A 341 -13.13 -48.27 -0.26
N VAL A 342 -12.80 -48.26 1.04
CA VAL A 342 -13.01 -49.43 1.90
C VAL A 342 -14.51 -49.71 1.86
N ALA A 343 -14.93 -50.97 1.79
CA ALA A 343 -16.34 -51.35 1.76
C ALA A 343 -17.10 -50.65 2.91
N ALA A 344 -17.78 -49.56 2.57
CA ALA A 344 -18.37 -48.65 3.52
C ALA A 344 -19.88 -48.65 3.33
N ARG A 345 -20.59 -48.75 4.45
CA ARG A 345 -22.05 -48.56 4.47
C ARG A 345 -22.31 -47.08 4.65
N GLY A 346 -23.33 -46.56 3.98
CA GLY A 346 -23.61 -45.14 4.03
C GLY A 346 -25.11 -44.87 4.00
N ASN A 347 -25.52 -43.87 4.77
CA ASN A 347 -26.90 -43.40 4.80
C ASN A 347 -27.01 -42.05 4.10
N VAL A 348 -28.14 -41.83 3.44
CA VAL A 348 -28.44 -40.58 2.76
C VAL A 348 -29.70 -39.97 3.35
N TRP A 349 -29.59 -38.74 3.83
CA TRP A 349 -30.71 -37.95 4.34
C TRP A 349 -30.90 -36.67 3.54
N ARG A 350 -32.14 -36.22 3.42
CA ARG A 350 -32.44 -34.83 3.04
C ARG A 350 -32.57 -34.00 4.30
N VAL A 351 -31.74 -32.98 4.41
CA VAL A 351 -31.72 -32.06 5.54
C VAL A 351 -31.87 -30.62 5.05
N VAL A 352 -32.30 -29.73 5.93
CA VAL A 352 -32.37 -28.29 5.64
C VAL A 352 -31.31 -27.59 6.49
N VAL A 353 -30.40 -26.87 5.84
CA VAL A 353 -29.33 -26.11 6.50
C VAL A 353 -29.43 -24.68 6.00
N GLY A 354 -29.65 -23.72 6.92
CA GLY A 354 -29.79 -22.30 6.56
C GLY A 354 -30.91 -22.00 5.55
N GLY A 355 -31.98 -22.80 5.55
CA GLY A 355 -33.11 -22.67 4.60
C GLY A 355 -32.93 -23.40 3.26
N HIS A 356 -31.75 -23.94 2.97
CA HIS A 356 -31.47 -24.68 1.74
C HIS A 356 -31.60 -26.20 1.94
N ARG A 357 -32.21 -26.89 0.97
CA ARG A 357 -32.32 -28.36 0.97
C ARG A 357 -31.01 -28.98 0.48
N VAL A 358 -30.38 -29.77 1.34
CA VAL A 358 -29.10 -30.43 1.08
C VAL A 358 -29.25 -31.94 1.28
N LEU A 359 -28.56 -32.71 0.45
CA LEU A 359 -28.38 -34.14 0.67
C LEU A 359 -27.15 -34.35 1.55
N LEU A 360 -27.37 -34.88 2.75
CA LEU A 360 -26.33 -35.33 3.67
C LEU A 360 -26.06 -36.81 3.39
N ARG A 361 -24.83 -37.14 3.05
CA ARG A 361 -24.34 -38.51 2.89
C ARG A 361 -23.37 -38.81 4.01
N THR A 362 -23.50 -39.98 4.61
CA THR A 362 -22.52 -40.47 5.57
C THR A 362 -21.88 -41.73 5.04
N THR A 363 -20.62 -41.92 5.39
CA THR A 363 -19.85 -43.12 5.09
C THR A 363 -19.36 -43.66 6.43
N GLU A 364 -19.69 -44.89 6.76
CA GLU A 364 -19.29 -45.58 7.99
C GLU A 364 -18.35 -46.75 7.68
N ALA A 365 -17.40 -46.98 8.59
CA ALA A 365 -16.48 -48.11 8.54
C ALA A 365 -17.19 -49.42 8.89
N ALA A 366 -16.49 -50.53 8.67
CA ALA A 366 -16.99 -51.86 9.02
C ALA A 366 -17.28 -52.04 10.52
N ASP A 367 -16.66 -51.24 11.39
CA ASP A 367 -16.88 -51.21 12.84
C ASP A 367 -17.98 -50.23 13.28
N GLY A 368 -18.67 -49.57 12.34
CA GLY A 368 -19.73 -48.60 12.61
C GLY A 368 -19.26 -47.19 12.95
N SER A 369 -17.95 -46.91 12.90
CA SER A 369 -17.42 -45.56 13.08
C SER A 369 -17.67 -44.68 11.84
N LEU A 370 -18.01 -43.41 12.04
CA LEU A 370 -18.24 -42.45 10.96
C LEU A 370 -16.91 -42.06 10.30
N ILE A 371 -16.76 -42.36 9.01
CA ILE A 371 -15.57 -42.04 8.20
C ILE A 371 -15.72 -40.66 7.53
N GLU A 372 -16.85 -40.40 6.90
CA GLU A 372 -17.05 -39.20 6.08
C GLU A 372 -18.48 -38.68 6.16
N VAL A 373 -18.63 -37.37 6.10
CA VAL A 373 -19.90 -36.68 5.93
C VAL A 373 -19.81 -35.80 4.68
N GLY A 374 -20.53 -36.18 3.63
CA GLY A 374 -20.63 -35.43 2.39
C GLY A 374 -21.91 -34.60 2.35
N LEU A 375 -21.79 -33.33 1.96
CA LEU A 375 -22.94 -32.46 1.69
C LEU A 375 -22.99 -32.18 0.18
N SER A 376 -24.12 -32.46 -0.45
CA SER A 376 -24.33 -32.12 -1.85
C SER A 376 -25.64 -31.37 -2.04
N MET A 377 -25.58 -30.29 -2.80
CA MET A 377 -26.78 -29.58 -3.24
C MET A 377 -27.47 -30.43 -4.30
N GLY A 378 -28.80 -30.58 -4.20
CA GLY A 378 -29.56 -31.14 -5.32
C GLY A 378 -29.44 -30.18 -6.50
N LYS A 379 -28.91 -30.64 -7.65
CA LYS A 379 -28.98 -29.85 -8.89
C LYS A 379 -30.45 -29.67 -9.25
N GLU A 380 -30.92 -28.43 -9.26
CA GLU A 380 -32.18 -28.10 -9.92
C GLU A 380 -31.98 -28.21 -11.44
N GLY A 381 -32.63 -29.22 -12.05
CA GLY A 381 -33.00 -29.26 -13.47
C GLY A 381 -31.98 -29.76 -14.48
N GLY A 382 -32.20 -30.98 -15.00
CA GLY A 382 -31.55 -31.52 -16.21
C GLY A 382 -32.06 -32.92 -16.58
N LYS A 383 -32.90 -32.99 -17.62
CA LYS A 383 -33.73 -34.08 -18.17
C LYS A 383 -33.17 -35.52 -18.24
N ASP A 384 -34.13 -36.45 -18.10
CA ASP A 384 -34.26 -37.84 -18.59
C ASP A 384 -33.11 -38.49 -19.38
N GLY A 385 -32.80 -39.73 -18.98
CA GLY A 385 -31.96 -40.63 -19.76
C GLY A 385 -31.71 -41.98 -19.09
N SER A 386 -32.73 -42.84 -19.10
CA SER A 386 -32.68 -44.31 -19.29
C SER A 386 -31.70 -45.19 -18.47
N ALA A 387 -32.30 -46.30 -18.02
CA ALA A 387 -31.71 -47.62 -17.73
C ALA A 387 -30.93 -47.78 -16.41
N LEU A 388 -31.53 -48.57 -15.50
CA LEU A 388 -31.04 -49.94 -15.27
C LEU A 388 -32.11 -50.78 -14.55
N ARG A 389 -32.38 -51.95 -15.15
CA ARG A 389 -33.07 -53.11 -14.59
C ARG A 389 -32.22 -53.76 -13.48
N GLY A 390 -32.86 -54.52 -12.61
CA GLY A 390 -32.24 -55.53 -11.75
C GLY A 390 -32.67 -55.40 -10.32
#